data_AF-A0A6B3IEH4-F1
#
_entry.id   AF-A0A6B3IEH4-F1
#
_cell.length_a   1.000
_cell.length_b   1.000
_cell.length_c   1.000
_cell.angle_alpha   90.00
_cell.angle_beta   90.00
_cell.angle_gamma   90.00
#
_symmetry.space_group_name_H-M   'P 1'
#
loop_
_entity.id
_entity.type
_entity.pdbx_description
1 polymer ?
#
loop_
_entity_poly.entity_id
_entity_poly.type
_entity_poly.pdbx_seq_one_letter_code
_entity_poly.pdbx_strand_id
1 'polypeptide(L)'
;AVDDWRDLGIGLEPVHSAVSRGALLFPPQSSYLIANKKTLAWISEGLPWMTEDDRELVARYLPWTRLVHPRKVEWRGVRHDLAALLLENRRDFVLKKAIGMMGLQVVLGPYATDQEWEGAVTAALADRDSIVQE
;
A
#
# COMPACT_ATOMS: atom_id res chain seq x y z
N ALA A 1 -2.84 -12.58 1.80
CA ALA A 1 -4.07 -12.98 2.51
C ALA A 1 -4.31 -14.47 2.40
N VAL A 2 -4.55 -15.01 1.19
CA VAL A 2 -4.66 -16.47 1.00
C VAL A 2 -3.36 -17.19 1.37
N ASP A 3 -2.21 -16.62 1.01
CA ASP A 3 -0.92 -17.20 1.38
C ASP A 3 -0.68 -17.13 2.89
N ASP A 4 -1.01 -16.01 3.54
CA ASP A 4 -0.90 -15.92 5.00
C ASP A 4 -1.86 -16.88 5.73
N TRP A 5 -3.04 -17.15 5.18
CA TRP A 5 -3.98 -18.14 5.75
C TRP A 5 -3.45 -19.57 5.57
N ARG A 6 -2.80 -19.87 4.44
CA ARG A 6 -2.10 -21.14 4.23
C ARG A 6 -0.94 -21.31 5.20
N ASP A 7 -0.15 -20.26 5.43
CA ASP A 7 0.95 -20.27 6.40
C ASP A 7 0.45 -20.54 7.83
N LEU A 8 -0.77 -20.12 8.14
CA LEU A 8 -1.47 -20.40 9.41
C LEU A 8 -2.21 -21.75 9.43
N GLY A 9 -2.15 -22.54 8.35
CA GLY A 9 -2.84 -23.83 8.24
C GLY A 9 -4.37 -23.72 8.15
N ILE A 10 -4.90 -22.56 7.78
CA ILE A 10 -6.34 -22.33 7.65
C ILE A 10 -6.81 -22.74 6.25
N GLY A 11 -7.51 -23.87 6.17
CA GLY A 11 -8.11 -24.38 4.94
C GLY A 11 -9.25 -23.51 4.41
N LEU A 12 -9.35 -23.40 3.08
CA LEU A 12 -10.43 -22.65 2.40
C LEU A 12 -11.61 -23.55 2.00
N GLU A 13 -11.50 -24.86 2.19
CA GLU A 13 -12.48 -25.87 1.79
C GLU A 13 -13.88 -25.59 2.36
N PRO A 14 -14.05 -25.18 3.64
CA PRO A 14 -15.38 -24.88 4.17
C PRO A 14 -16.05 -23.70 3.47
N VAL A 15 -15.27 -22.65 3.13
CA VAL A 15 -15.76 -21.47 2.43
C VAL A 15 -16.15 -21.83 1.00
N HIS A 16 -15.31 -22.60 0.31
CA HIS A 16 -15.61 -23.08 -1.04
C HIS A 16 -16.90 -23.92 -1.07
N SER A 17 -17.06 -24.81 -0.09
CA SER A 17 -18.24 -25.65 0.07
C SER A 17 -19.52 -24.86 0.35
N ALA A 18 -19.44 -23.76 1.12
CA ALA A 18 -20.58 -22.89 1.35
C ALA A 18 -20.98 -22.14 0.07
N VAL A 19 -20.00 -21.59 -0.66
CA VAL A 19 -20.24 -20.88 -1.93
C VAL A 19 -20.84 -21.79 -2.98
N SER A 20 -20.36 -23.04 -3.11
CA SER A 20 -20.92 -24.01 -4.07
C SER A 20 -22.35 -24.44 -3.74
N ARG A 21 -22.80 -24.26 -2.50
CA ARG A 21 -24.20 -24.45 -2.07
C ARG A 21 -25.06 -23.19 -2.16
N GLY A 22 -24.57 -22.14 -2.81
CA GLY A 22 -25.33 -20.90 -3.05
C GLY A 22 -25.18 -19.83 -1.96
N ALA A 23 -24.24 -20.00 -1.01
CA ALA A 23 -23.92 -18.91 -0.09
C ALA A 23 -23.17 -17.78 -0.82
N LEU A 24 -23.46 -16.54 -0.45
CA LEU A 24 -22.73 -15.37 -0.92
C LEU A 24 -21.50 -15.12 -0.04
N LEU A 25 -20.31 -15.09 -0.63
CA LEU A 25 -19.09 -14.66 0.04
C LEU A 25 -18.96 -13.13 -0.07
N PHE A 26 -18.94 -12.43 1.07
CA PHE A 26 -18.75 -10.99 1.13
C PHE A 26 -17.67 -10.58 2.15
N PRO A 27 -16.60 -9.86 1.72
CA PRO A 27 -16.33 -9.48 0.33
C PRO A 27 -15.86 -10.69 -0.52
N PRO A 28 -16.06 -10.68 -1.85
CA PRO A 28 -15.66 -11.78 -2.72
C PRO A 28 -14.14 -11.92 -2.79
N GLN A 29 -13.61 -13.08 -3.22
CA GLN A 29 -12.16 -13.30 -3.35
C GLN A 29 -11.45 -12.24 -4.22
N SER A 30 -12.13 -11.69 -5.23
CA SER A 30 -11.59 -10.62 -6.07
C SER A 30 -11.34 -9.32 -5.31
N SER A 31 -11.96 -9.09 -4.15
CA SER A 31 -11.72 -7.90 -3.33
C SER A 31 -10.28 -7.81 -2.85
N TYR A 32 -9.57 -8.93 -2.76
CA TYR A 32 -8.15 -8.94 -2.39
C TYR A 32 -7.26 -8.23 -3.40
N LEU A 33 -7.67 -8.16 -4.67
CA LEU A 33 -6.94 -7.38 -5.69
C LEU A 33 -7.04 -5.88 -5.38
N ILE A 34 -8.21 -5.43 -4.94
CA ILE A 34 -8.46 -4.01 -4.61
C ILE A 34 -7.88 -3.66 -3.24
N ALA A 35 -7.85 -4.61 -2.30
CA ALA A 35 -7.27 -4.43 -0.97
C ALA A 35 -5.74 -4.26 -0.98
N ASN A 36 -5.08 -4.45 -2.13
CA ASN A 36 -3.66 -4.21 -2.26
C ASN A 36 -3.36 -2.70 -2.16
N LYS A 37 -2.44 -2.30 -1.27
CA LYS A 37 -2.11 -0.87 -1.11
C LYS A 37 -1.47 -0.25 -2.36
N LYS A 38 -0.95 -1.06 -3.29
CA LYS A 38 -0.52 -0.57 -4.62
C LYS A 38 -1.66 0.05 -5.40
N THR A 39 -2.89 -0.47 -5.25
CA THR A 39 -4.09 0.11 -5.86
C THR A 39 -4.35 1.52 -5.32
N LEU A 40 -4.17 1.72 -4.01
CA LEU A 40 -4.26 3.06 -3.41
C LEU A 40 -3.18 4.00 -3.94
N ALA A 41 -1.94 3.52 -4.12
CA ALA A 41 -0.88 4.34 -4.70
C ALA A 41 -1.22 4.79 -6.13
N TRP A 42 -1.75 3.89 -6.97
CA TRP A 42 -2.18 4.24 -8.31
C TRP A 42 -3.33 5.24 -8.32
N ILE A 43 -4.32 5.04 -7.46
CA ILE A 43 -5.47 5.94 -7.32
C ILE A 43 -5.00 7.33 -6.86
N SER A 44 -4.12 7.40 -5.85
CA SER A 44 -3.53 8.64 -5.33
C SER A 44 -2.64 9.37 -6.36
N GLU A 45 -1.99 8.64 -7.27
CA GLU A 45 -1.21 9.22 -8.36
C GLU A 45 -2.11 9.76 -9.49
N GLY A 46 -3.32 9.22 -9.61
CA GLY A 46 -4.29 9.58 -10.63
C GLY A 46 -4.18 8.66 -11.84
N LEU A 47 -5.33 8.12 -12.25
CA LEU A 47 -5.43 7.23 -13.42
C LEU A 47 -6.03 7.97 -14.62
N PRO A 48 -5.71 7.56 -15.87
CA PRO A 48 -6.17 8.28 -17.07
C PRO A 48 -7.69 8.36 -17.23
N TRP A 49 -8.42 7.42 -16.62
CA TRP A 49 -9.88 7.33 -16.70
C TRP A 49 -10.59 8.13 -15.60
N MET A 50 -9.87 8.69 -14.62
CA MET A 50 -10.47 9.43 -13.52
C MET A 50 -11.02 10.77 -13.99
N THR A 51 -12.28 11.01 -13.67
CA THR A 51 -12.95 12.30 -13.83
C THR A 51 -12.41 13.32 -12.82
N GLU A 52 -12.81 14.59 -12.95
CA GLU A 52 -12.43 15.61 -11.96
C GLU A 52 -13.03 15.30 -10.58
N ASP A 53 -14.30 14.88 -10.53
CA ASP A 53 -14.96 14.48 -9.29
C ASP A 53 -14.23 13.30 -8.60
N ASP A 54 -13.73 12.32 -9.37
CA ASP A 54 -12.91 11.23 -8.83
C ASP A 54 -11.62 11.78 -8.21
N ARG A 55 -10.96 12.73 -8.87
CA ARG A 55 -9.69 13.33 -8.39
C ARG A 55 -9.93 14.15 -7.13
N GLU A 56 -11.00 14.93 -7.08
CA GLU A 56 -11.39 15.69 -5.89
C GLU A 56 -11.69 14.76 -4.70
N LEU A 57 -12.41 13.66 -4.95
CA LEU A 57 -12.70 12.66 -3.94
C LEU A 57 -11.42 12.02 -3.40
N VAL A 58 -10.52 11.62 -4.30
CA VAL A 58 -9.22 11.03 -3.93
C VAL A 58 -8.39 12.03 -3.14
N ALA A 59 -8.26 13.28 -3.61
CA ALA A 59 -7.48 14.32 -2.93
C ALA A 59 -8.02 14.63 -1.52
N ARG A 60 -9.34 14.49 -1.31
CA ARG A 60 -9.98 14.72 -0.02
C ARG A 60 -9.75 13.60 1.00
N TYR A 61 -9.75 12.34 0.57
CA TYR A 61 -9.83 11.19 1.48
C TYR A 61 -8.60 10.29 1.49
N LEU A 62 -7.79 10.33 0.44
CA LEU A 62 -6.60 9.49 0.33
C LEU A 62 -5.35 10.34 0.56
N PRO A 63 -4.56 10.06 1.62
CA PRO A 63 -3.26 10.70 1.78
C PRO A 63 -2.39 10.48 0.55
N TRP A 64 -1.48 11.41 0.30
CA TRP A 64 -0.50 11.26 -0.76
C TRP A 64 0.19 9.90 -0.61
N THR A 65 0.10 9.05 -1.63
CA THR A 65 0.56 7.67 -1.59
C THR A 65 1.34 7.33 -2.85
N ARG A 66 2.54 6.73 -2.72
CA ARG A 66 3.34 6.31 -3.88
C ARG A 66 3.91 4.92 -3.70
N LEU A 67 4.07 4.21 -4.83
CA LEU A 67 4.90 3.00 -4.88
C LEU A 67 6.35 3.38 -4.64
N VAL A 68 7.02 2.60 -3.79
CA VAL A 68 8.43 2.80 -3.50
C VAL A 68 9.27 2.07 -4.55
N HIS A 69 9.80 2.84 -5.48
CA HIS A 69 10.84 2.43 -6.43
C HIS A 69 11.60 3.67 -6.92
N PRO A 70 12.82 3.54 -7.46
CA PRO A 70 13.58 4.68 -7.97
C PRO A 70 12.79 5.44 -9.04
N ARG A 71 12.40 6.69 -8.74
CA ARG A 71 11.66 7.58 -9.65
C ARG A 71 11.65 9.02 -9.12
N LYS A 72 11.24 9.95 -9.99
CA LYS A 72 10.80 11.28 -9.56
C LYS A 72 9.31 11.27 -9.23
N VAL A 73 8.92 12.02 -8.20
CA VAL A 73 7.54 12.23 -7.78
C VAL A 73 7.28 13.72 -7.52
N GLU A 74 6.02 14.13 -7.57
CA GLU A 74 5.59 15.44 -7.08
C GLU A 74 5.06 15.29 -5.64
N TRP A 75 5.58 16.13 -4.74
CA TRP A 75 5.15 16.23 -3.36
C TRP A 75 5.07 17.71 -2.98
N ARG A 76 3.91 18.15 -2.45
CA ARG A 76 3.62 19.56 -2.10
C ARG A 76 3.98 20.56 -3.22
N GLY A 77 3.67 20.20 -4.47
CA GLY A 77 3.90 21.03 -5.66
C GLY A 77 5.35 21.08 -6.16
N VAL A 78 6.26 20.30 -5.56
CA VAL A 78 7.69 20.27 -5.93
C VAL A 78 8.08 18.86 -6.39
N ARG A 79 8.97 18.79 -7.37
CA ARG A 79 9.47 17.52 -7.91
C ARG A 79 10.69 17.04 -7.15
N HIS A 80 10.62 15.83 -6.59
CA HIS A 80 11.69 15.23 -5.80
C HIS A 80 12.16 13.90 -6.39
N ASP A 81 13.39 13.50 -6.06
CA ASP A 81 13.74 12.08 -6.07
C ASP A 81 13.00 11.39 -4.92
N LEU A 82 12.29 10.29 -5.18
CA LEU A 82 11.52 9.63 -4.13
C LEU A 82 12.44 9.12 -3.01
N ALA A 83 13.60 8.55 -3.33
CA ALA A 83 14.50 8.03 -2.29
C ALA A 83 15.01 9.15 -1.39
N ALA A 84 15.49 10.25 -1.98
CA ALA A 84 15.95 11.41 -1.22
C ALA A 84 14.81 12.03 -0.39
N LEU A 85 13.62 12.20 -0.98
CA LEU A 85 12.43 12.73 -0.30
C LEU A 85 12.13 11.95 0.99
N LEU A 86 12.15 10.62 0.91
CA LEU A 86 11.85 9.76 2.05
C LEU A 86 12.91 9.86 3.14
N LEU A 87 14.20 9.90 2.77
CA LEU A 87 15.29 9.99 3.74
C LEU A 87 15.34 11.36 4.43
N GLU A 88 15.09 12.44 3.70
CA GLU A 88 15.13 13.82 4.21
C GLU A 88 13.90 14.18 5.05
N ASN A 89 12.73 13.59 4.77
CA ASN A 89 11.45 13.96 5.38
C ASN A 89 10.80 12.76 6.08
N ARG A 90 11.61 11.91 6.71
CA ARG A 90 11.16 10.70 7.42
C ARG A 90 9.91 10.93 8.26
N ARG A 91 9.85 12.04 9.00
CA ARG A 91 8.77 12.34 9.96
C ARG A 91 7.42 12.62 9.28
N ASP A 92 7.40 12.88 7.98
CA ASP A 92 6.17 13.12 7.22
C ASP A 92 5.62 11.82 6.60
N PHE A 93 6.22 10.65 6.83
CA PHE A 93 5.87 9.45 6.07
C PHE A 93 5.67 8.18 6.90
N VAL A 94 4.86 7.28 6.35
CA VAL A 94 4.68 5.90 6.79
C VAL A 94 4.97 4.95 5.64
N LEU A 95 5.90 4.02 5.85
CA LEU A 95 6.22 2.97 4.90
C LEU A 95 5.39 1.72 5.19
N LYS A 96 4.75 1.15 4.17
CA LYS A 96 3.89 -0.04 4.31
C LYS A 96 4.15 -1.02 3.18
N LYS A 97 4.25 -2.30 3.50
CA LYS A 97 4.21 -3.35 2.48
C LYS A 97 2.85 -3.41 1.78
N ALA A 98 2.88 -3.68 0.49
CA ALA A 98 1.73 -3.66 -0.40
C ALA A 98 0.62 -4.61 0.04
N ILE A 99 0.99 -5.85 0.34
CA ILE A 99 0.15 -6.88 0.94
C ILE A 99 0.78 -7.23 2.28
N GLY A 100 -0.04 -7.35 3.33
CA GLY A 100 0.41 -7.79 4.64
C GLY A 100 -0.75 -7.85 5.62
N MET A 101 -0.62 -8.68 6.65
CA MET A 101 -1.60 -8.81 7.72
C MET A 101 -1.16 -8.08 8.99
N MET A 102 -2.15 -7.58 9.75
CA MET A 102 -2.00 -7.13 11.14
C MET A 102 -0.91 -6.09 11.42
N GLY A 103 -0.56 -5.23 10.46
CA GLY A 103 0.37 -4.11 10.71
C GLY A 103 1.84 -4.50 10.95
N LEU A 104 2.19 -5.78 10.83
CA LEU A 104 3.56 -6.30 11.07
C LEU A 104 4.61 -5.75 10.09
N GLN A 105 4.17 -5.09 9.02
CA GLN A 105 5.03 -4.60 7.94
C GLN A 105 4.79 -3.09 7.69
N VAL A 106 4.69 -2.33 8.79
CA VAL A 106 4.52 -0.88 8.79
C VAL A 106 5.66 -0.24 9.58
N VAL A 107 6.36 0.71 8.97
CA VAL A 107 7.37 1.54 9.65
C VAL A 107 6.84 2.96 9.69
N LEU A 108 6.64 3.47 10.91
CA LEU A 108 6.16 4.83 11.14
C LEU A 108 7.35 5.77 11.21
N GLY A 109 7.49 6.61 10.20
CA GLY A 109 8.58 7.57 10.09
C GLY A 109 8.80 8.40 11.35
N PRO A 110 7.78 9.04 11.96
CA PRO A 110 7.96 9.81 13.20
C PRO A 110 8.58 9.08 14.40
N TYR A 111 8.42 7.75 14.47
CA TYR A 111 8.78 6.94 15.64
C TYR A 111 9.99 6.02 15.39
N ALA A 112 10.42 5.86 14.15
CA ALA A 112 11.65 5.13 13.84
C ALA A 112 12.90 5.90 14.29
N THR A 113 14.04 5.24 14.34
CA THR A 113 15.35 5.91 14.27
C THR A 113 15.70 6.19 12.80
N ASP A 114 16.70 7.03 12.56
CA ASP A 114 17.15 7.31 11.19
C ASP A 114 17.69 6.03 10.52
N GLN A 115 18.42 5.21 11.27
CA GLN A 115 18.96 3.93 10.79
C GLN A 115 17.85 2.93 10.43
N GLU A 116 16.82 2.77 11.27
CA GLU A 116 15.69 1.88 10.98
C GLU A 116 14.94 2.32 9.73
N TRP A 117 14.73 3.64 9.58
CA TRP A 117 14.04 4.18 8.41
C TRP A 117 14.85 4.03 7.14
N GLU A 118 16.14 4.37 7.16
CA GLU A 118 17.04 4.21 6.01
C GLU A 118 17.11 2.74 5.57
N GLY A 119 17.21 1.81 6.52
CA GLY A 119 17.16 0.38 6.24
C GLY A 119 15.85 -0.04 5.60
N ALA A 120 14.71 0.45 6.12
CA ALA A 120 13.40 0.15 5.59
C ALA A 120 13.17 0.72 4.17
N VAL A 121 13.58 1.97 3.92
CA VAL A 121 13.53 2.61 2.59
C VAL A 121 14.41 1.84 1.60
N THR A 122 15.63 1.47 2.00
CA THR A 122 16.56 0.68 1.17
C THR A 122 15.95 -0.67 0.78
N ALA A 123 15.38 -1.39 1.74
CA ALA A 123 14.71 -2.67 1.49
C ALA A 123 13.50 -2.51 0.55
N ALA A 124 12.68 -1.48 0.77
CA ALA A 124 11.51 -1.18 -0.06
C ALA A 124 11.87 -0.81 -1.51
N LEU A 125 12.97 -0.07 -1.71
CA LEU A 125 13.47 0.26 -3.06
C LEU A 125 13.95 -0.99 -3.81
N ALA A 126 14.52 -1.96 -3.08
CA ALA A 126 15.01 -3.21 -3.65
C ALA A 126 13.86 -4.18 -4.01
N ASP A 127 12.89 -4.37 -3.11
CA ASP A 127 11.82 -5.36 -3.30
C ASP A 127 10.65 -4.86 -4.18
N ARG A 128 10.48 -3.54 -4.31
CA ARG A 128 9.41 -2.88 -5.09
C ARG A 128 8.02 -3.36 -4.73
N ASP A 129 7.84 -3.70 -3.46
CA ASP A 129 6.61 -4.24 -2.92
C ASP A 129 6.11 -3.46 -1.70
N SER A 130 6.46 -2.18 -1.68
CA SER A 130 6.07 -1.23 -0.65
C SER A 130 5.42 0.01 -1.26
N ILE A 131 4.58 0.63 -0.46
CA ILE A 131 4.09 1.99 -0.68
C ILE A 131 4.55 2.87 0.49
N VAL A 132 4.58 4.17 0.23
CA VAL A 132 4.72 5.20 1.25
C VAL A 132 3.46 6.06 1.26
N GLN A 133 3.04 6.50 2.44
CA GLN A 133 1.95 7.45 2.64
C GLN A 133 2.43 8.61 3.48
N GLU A 134 1.93 9.82 3.20
CA GLU A 134 2.00 10.96 4.12
C GLU A 134 1.10 10.75 5.35
#